data_AF-A0A1W9V457-F1
#
_entry.id   AF-A0A1W9V457-F1
#
_cell.length_a   1.000
_cell.length_b   1.000
_cell.length_c   1.000
_cell.angle_alpha   90.00
_cell.angle_beta   90.00
_cell.angle_gamma   90.00
#
_symmetry.space_group_name_H-M   'P 1'
#
loop_
_entity.id
_entity.type
_entity.pdbx_description
1 polymer ?
#
loop_
_entity_poly.entity_id
_entity_poly.type
_entity_poly.pdbx_seq_one_letter_code
_entity_poly.pdbx_strand_id
1 'polypeptide(L)'
;MNNDKSFTNRIILLALSVFLFGAIPAGAASHQPTGSPAHLLAGPPADPPAQGTSNLLYSAYLGGSGNDCFPNCAIAVDAGGSVYVAGSTASKDFAGLSGALQPSNQNGDIFIAKLKPDGSAFEYLYFLGGSGSDYATAIAVDSAGSAYVTGYTASKDFPLTAGVFGGKYRGGYSDAFVAKLKPDGSGLVYASYLGGDDTDRAYGLAVDRSGSVYLTGETRSANFPVTANAPQSQHSGDSDAFAVKISADGSEIRYATFIGGQKGEQGQALALDLQGQAYIAGKTTSSEMPMAAPT
;
A
#
# COMPACT_ATOMS: atom_id res chain seq x y z
N MET A 1 10.64 6.77 -43.67
CA MET A 1 9.77 5.83 -42.92
C MET A 1 9.75 6.30 -41.49
N ASN A 2 8.75 7.11 -41.14
CA ASN A 2 8.54 7.64 -39.79
C ASN A 2 7.83 6.57 -38.97
N ASN A 3 8.42 6.17 -37.84
CA ASN A 3 7.68 5.53 -36.74
C ASN A 3 7.80 6.46 -35.54
N ASP A 4 7.10 7.58 -35.63
CA ASP A 4 6.84 8.46 -34.51
C ASP A 4 5.74 7.79 -33.67
N LYS A 5 6.13 6.95 -32.71
CA LYS A 5 5.20 6.42 -31.72
C LYS A 5 4.90 7.56 -30.75
N SER A 6 3.85 8.33 -31.04
CA SER A 6 3.36 9.34 -30.10
C SER A 6 3.10 8.68 -28.75
N PHE A 7 3.86 9.07 -27.72
CA PHE A 7 3.48 8.81 -26.35
C PHE A 7 2.21 9.61 -26.06
N THR A 8 1.05 8.98 -26.20
CA THR A 8 -0.20 9.58 -25.73
C THR A 8 -0.17 9.54 -24.21
N ASN A 9 0.11 10.68 -23.57
CA ASN A 9 0.04 10.85 -22.13
C ASN A 9 -1.37 10.48 -21.66
N ARG A 10 -1.54 9.30 -21.07
CA ARG A 10 -2.77 8.85 -20.43
C ARG A 10 -2.63 9.15 -18.94
N ILE A 11 -3.38 10.13 -18.45
CA ILE A 11 -3.43 10.44 -17.03
C ILE A 11 -4.72 9.83 -16.48
N ILE A 12 -4.60 8.95 -15.49
CA ILE A 12 -5.71 8.46 -14.68
C ILE A 12 -5.64 9.21 -13.35
N LEU A 13 -6.69 9.96 -13.01
CA LEU A 13 -6.78 10.67 -11.74
C LEU A 13 -7.83 9.97 -10.86
N LEU A 14 -7.38 9.23 -9.86
CA LEU A 14 -8.25 8.82 -8.75
C LEU A 14 -8.25 9.93 -7.70
N ALA A 15 -9.38 10.61 -7.56
CA ALA A 15 -9.61 11.57 -6.49
C ALA A 15 -10.37 10.84 -5.37
N LEU A 16 -9.74 10.69 -4.21
CA LEU A 16 -10.39 10.11 -3.04
C LEU A 16 -10.91 11.23 -2.12
N SER A 17 -12.08 11.05 -1.52
CA SER A 17 -12.68 12.02 -0.62
C SER A 17 -11.91 12.08 0.70
N VAL A 18 -11.22 13.19 0.94
CA VAL A 18 -10.68 13.56 2.26
C VAL A 18 -11.65 14.57 2.88
N PHE A 19 -12.45 14.16 3.87
CA PHE A 19 -13.23 15.11 4.66
C PHE A 19 -12.32 15.77 5.70
N LEU A 20 -11.78 16.94 5.38
CA LEU A 20 -11.10 17.79 6.37
C LEU A 20 -12.16 18.52 7.20
N PHE A 21 -12.37 18.13 8.46
CA PHE A 21 -13.16 18.93 9.40
C PHE A 21 -12.36 20.18 9.82
N GLY A 22 -12.45 21.24 9.02
CA GLY A 22 -12.14 22.60 9.43
C GLY A 22 -13.41 23.28 9.92
N ALA A 23 -13.39 23.87 11.11
CA ALA A 23 -14.54 24.58 11.69
C ALA A 23 -15.11 25.61 10.71
N ILE A 24 -16.39 25.45 10.35
CA ILE A 24 -17.12 26.40 9.52
C ILE A 24 -17.46 27.61 10.41
N PRO A 25 -17.14 28.86 10.01
CA PRO A 25 -17.61 30.04 10.73
C PRO A 25 -19.14 30.09 10.70
N ALA A 26 -19.77 30.36 11.84
CA ALA A 26 -21.22 30.49 11.95
C ALA A 26 -21.73 31.58 11.00
N GLY A 27 -22.37 31.19 9.89
CA GLY A 27 -22.99 32.13 8.95
C GLY A 27 -23.15 31.66 7.50
N ALA A 28 -22.49 30.59 7.06
CA ALA A 28 -22.67 30.08 5.69
C ALA A 28 -23.88 29.12 5.61
N ALA A 29 -24.82 29.40 4.71
CA ALA A 29 -26.01 28.59 4.48
C ALA A 29 -25.62 27.14 4.13
N SER A 30 -26.14 26.21 4.92
CA SER A 30 -25.99 24.77 4.72
C SER A 30 -26.75 24.32 3.48
N HIS A 31 -26.05 24.05 2.37
CA HIS A 31 -26.58 23.11 1.40
C HIS A 31 -26.15 21.71 1.83
N GLN A 32 -26.95 21.10 2.72
CA GLN A 32 -26.89 19.67 2.97
C GLN A 32 -27.43 18.96 1.72
N PRO A 33 -26.66 18.10 1.02
CA PRO A 33 -27.25 17.18 0.07
C PRO A 33 -27.94 16.09 0.89
N THR A 34 -29.27 16.19 0.97
CA THR A 34 -30.14 15.12 1.44
C THR A 34 -29.91 13.88 0.59
N GLY A 35 -29.82 12.71 1.25
CA GLY A 35 -29.39 11.45 0.66
C GLY A 35 -29.97 11.11 -0.72
N SER A 36 -29.09 10.66 -1.60
CA SER A 36 -29.40 9.89 -2.81
C SER A 36 -28.18 8.98 -3.10
N PRO A 37 -28.36 7.70 -3.48
CA PRO A 37 -27.24 6.81 -3.77
C PRO A 37 -26.41 7.35 -4.94
N ALA A 38 -25.09 7.18 -4.83
CA ALA A 38 -24.10 7.66 -5.78
C ALA A 38 -24.49 7.37 -7.25
N HIS A 39 -24.75 8.42 -8.02
CA HIS A 39 -24.73 8.36 -9.46
C HIS A 39 -23.27 8.36 -9.92
N LEU A 40 -22.89 7.37 -10.75
CA LEU A 40 -21.81 7.58 -11.71
C LEU A 40 -22.23 8.78 -12.59
N LEU A 41 -21.68 9.95 -12.33
CA LEU A 41 -21.76 11.05 -13.28
C LEU A 41 -20.71 10.78 -14.36
N ALA A 42 -21.10 10.05 -15.40
CA ALA A 42 -20.68 10.47 -16.74
C ALA A 42 -21.28 11.87 -16.93
N GLY A 43 -20.44 12.89 -17.06
CA GLY A 43 -20.91 14.27 -17.21
C GLY A 43 -21.89 14.43 -18.39
N PRO A 44 -22.79 15.43 -18.37
CA PRO A 44 -23.65 15.74 -19.51
C PRO A 44 -22.83 16.14 -20.77
N PRO A 45 -23.42 16.04 -21.98
CA PRO A 45 -22.71 16.33 -23.22
C PRO A 45 -22.24 17.79 -23.30
N ALA A 46 -21.07 17.95 -23.92
CA ALA A 46 -20.19 19.12 -23.93
C ALA A 46 -20.84 20.50 -24.26
N ASP A 47 -20.33 21.54 -23.60
CA ASP A 47 -20.23 22.89 -24.16
C ASP A 47 -19.14 22.94 -25.26
N PRO A 48 -19.24 23.85 -26.27
CA PRO A 48 -18.39 23.85 -27.45
C PRO A 48 -16.92 24.23 -27.14
N PRO A 49 -15.97 23.90 -28.04
CA PRO A 49 -14.62 23.53 -27.65
C PRO A 49 -13.73 24.75 -27.37
N ALA A 50 -13.20 24.84 -26.15
CA ALA A 50 -11.90 25.50 -25.93
C ALA A 50 -10.80 24.49 -26.26
N GLN A 51 -9.92 24.84 -27.21
CA GLN A 51 -8.89 23.95 -27.70
C GLN A 51 -7.79 23.70 -26.66
N GLY A 52 -7.82 22.49 -26.10
CA GLY A 52 -6.75 21.82 -25.36
C GLY A 52 -7.20 20.38 -25.11
N THR A 53 -6.54 19.39 -25.72
CA THR A 53 -6.98 18.00 -25.73
C THR A 53 -7.02 17.42 -24.31
N SER A 54 -8.23 17.24 -23.76
CA SER A 54 -8.43 16.59 -22.46
C SER A 54 -8.08 15.10 -22.57
N ASN A 55 -6.95 14.69 -22.00
CA ASN A 55 -6.46 13.30 -21.96
C ASN A 55 -6.72 12.61 -20.60
N LEU A 56 -7.84 12.92 -19.95
CA LEU A 56 -8.31 12.17 -18.78
C LEU A 56 -9.13 10.97 -19.26
N LEU A 57 -8.68 9.74 -18.99
CA LEU A 57 -9.40 8.53 -19.41
C LEU A 57 -10.67 8.32 -18.58
N TYR A 58 -10.53 8.41 -17.26
CA TYR A 58 -11.61 8.42 -16.30
C TYR A 58 -11.14 9.02 -14.97
N SER A 59 -12.10 9.40 -14.14
CA SER A 59 -11.90 9.73 -12.74
C SER A 59 -13.01 9.09 -11.93
N ALA A 60 -12.68 8.55 -10.77
CA ALA A 60 -13.64 7.92 -9.86
C ALA A 60 -13.34 8.32 -8.42
N TYR A 61 -14.40 8.34 -7.61
CA TYR A 61 -14.30 8.38 -6.15
C TYR A 61 -14.27 6.95 -5.61
N LEU A 62 -13.35 6.71 -4.69
CA LEU A 62 -13.20 5.47 -3.97
C LEU A 62 -13.22 5.83 -2.48
N GLY A 63 -14.10 5.22 -1.69
CA GLY A 63 -14.34 5.64 -0.31
C GLY A 63 -15.81 5.64 0.08
N GLY A 64 -16.11 5.97 1.34
CA GLY A 64 -17.46 6.11 1.86
C GLY A 64 -17.60 7.36 2.73
N SER A 65 -18.44 7.27 3.75
CA SER A 65 -18.73 8.39 4.66
C SER A 65 -17.64 8.67 5.70
N GLY A 66 -16.70 7.74 5.87
CA GLY A 66 -15.58 7.85 6.81
C GLY A 66 -14.31 8.43 6.18
N ASN A 67 -13.22 8.40 6.94
CA ASN A 67 -11.90 8.71 6.41
C ASN A 67 -11.37 7.50 5.63
N ASP A 68 -10.96 7.74 4.39
CA ASP A 68 -10.35 6.73 3.51
C ASP A 68 -8.96 7.21 3.08
N CYS A 69 -8.05 6.28 2.78
CA CYS A 69 -6.65 6.55 2.43
C CYS A 69 -5.87 7.34 3.49
N PHE A 70 -6.13 7.09 4.77
CA PHE A 70 -5.37 7.70 5.86
C PHE A 70 -4.37 6.69 6.47
N PRO A 71 -3.08 7.04 6.64
CA PRO A 71 -2.46 8.34 6.31
C PRO A 71 -2.16 8.51 4.81
N ASN A 72 -2.18 7.43 4.03
CA ASN A 72 -1.94 7.44 2.59
C ASN A 72 -2.65 6.28 1.88
N CYS A 73 -2.58 6.30 0.54
CA CYS A 73 -2.95 5.19 -0.32
C CYS A 73 -1.82 4.87 -1.29
N ALA A 74 -1.80 3.63 -1.76
CA ALA A 74 -0.88 3.14 -2.75
C ALA A 74 -1.62 2.62 -3.98
N ILE A 75 -0.96 2.70 -5.14
CA ILE A 75 -1.51 2.30 -6.43
C ILE A 75 -0.52 1.44 -7.20
N ALA A 76 -1.02 0.41 -7.88
CA ALA A 76 -0.28 -0.39 -8.85
C ALA A 76 -1.14 -0.65 -10.08
N VAL A 77 -0.51 -1.00 -11.21
CA VAL A 77 -1.20 -1.32 -12.47
C VAL A 77 -0.60 -2.58 -13.04
N ASP A 78 -1.44 -3.53 -13.46
CA ASP A 78 -0.98 -4.76 -14.10
C ASP A 78 -0.77 -4.58 -15.62
N ALA A 79 -0.24 -5.62 -16.28
CA ALA A 79 0.00 -5.61 -17.72
C ALA A 79 -1.29 -5.57 -18.57
N GLY A 80 -2.43 -5.94 -17.99
CA GLY A 80 -3.76 -5.82 -18.60
C GLY A 80 -4.37 -4.43 -18.48
N GLY A 81 -3.75 -3.55 -17.68
CA GLY A 81 -4.21 -2.20 -17.41
C GLY A 81 -5.16 -2.10 -16.23
N SER A 82 -5.43 -3.19 -15.49
CA SER A 82 -6.27 -3.13 -14.30
C SER A 82 -5.52 -2.39 -13.19
N VAL A 83 -6.24 -1.51 -12.50
CA VAL A 83 -5.69 -0.63 -11.47
C VAL A 83 -5.96 -1.22 -10.09
N TYR A 84 -4.93 -1.30 -9.27
CA TYR A 84 -4.99 -1.79 -7.91
C TYR A 84 -4.77 -0.63 -6.95
N VAL A 85 -5.64 -0.48 -5.95
CA VAL A 85 -5.52 0.56 -4.91
C VAL A 85 -5.60 -0.10 -3.55
N ALA A 86 -4.68 0.24 -2.67
CA ALA A 86 -4.73 -0.18 -1.27
C ALA A 86 -4.54 1.01 -0.33
N GLY A 87 -5.24 0.97 0.79
CA GLY A 87 -5.13 1.95 1.87
C GLY A 87 -6.08 1.59 3.00
N SER A 88 -6.24 2.50 3.95
CA SER A 88 -7.15 2.27 5.08
C SER A 88 -8.50 2.97 4.91
N THR A 89 -9.51 2.45 5.59
CA THR A 89 -10.86 3.00 5.56
C THR A 89 -11.55 2.85 6.92
N ALA A 90 -12.11 3.96 7.40
CA ALA A 90 -13.07 3.98 8.50
C ALA A 90 -14.53 3.91 8.01
N SER A 91 -14.74 3.82 6.69
CA SER A 91 -16.05 3.82 6.05
C SER A 91 -16.68 2.44 6.11
N LYS A 92 -17.81 2.33 6.83
CA LYS A 92 -18.65 1.11 6.84
C LYS A 92 -19.49 0.95 5.58
N ASP A 93 -19.66 2.06 4.87
CA ASP A 93 -20.40 2.21 3.63
C ASP A 93 -19.46 2.48 2.45
N PHE A 94 -18.22 1.97 2.52
CA PHE A 94 -17.21 2.15 1.47
C PHE A 94 -17.82 1.87 0.09
N ALA A 95 -18.03 2.95 -0.65
CA ALA A 95 -18.95 2.99 -1.76
C ALA A 95 -18.29 2.51 -3.05
N GLY A 96 -19.10 1.74 -3.79
CA GLY A 96 -18.84 1.22 -5.13
C GLY A 96 -18.54 -0.27 -5.10
N LEU A 97 -19.21 -1.16 -5.82
CA LEU A 97 -20.42 -1.14 -6.66
C LEU A 97 -21.01 -2.57 -6.53
N SER A 98 -22.27 -2.77 -6.88
CA SER A 98 -22.90 -4.09 -6.98
C SER A 98 -21.99 -5.07 -7.73
N GLY A 99 -21.48 -6.11 -7.04
CA GLY A 99 -20.55 -7.10 -7.62
C GLY A 99 -19.22 -7.29 -6.88
N ALA A 100 -18.91 -6.48 -5.85
CA ALA A 100 -17.77 -6.76 -4.97
C ALA A 100 -17.96 -8.08 -4.20
N LEU A 101 -16.92 -8.92 -4.17
CA LEU A 101 -16.94 -10.20 -3.46
C LEU A 101 -17.07 -10.04 -1.93
N GLN A 102 -16.64 -8.89 -1.37
CA GLN A 102 -16.79 -8.56 0.05
C GLN A 102 -17.10 -7.06 0.25
N PRO A 103 -18.38 -6.66 0.29
CA PRO A 103 -18.77 -5.25 0.36
C PRO A 103 -18.84 -4.66 1.79
N SER A 104 -18.49 -5.41 2.84
CA SER A 104 -18.55 -4.89 4.22
C SER A 104 -17.23 -5.04 4.97
N ASN A 105 -16.75 -3.93 5.53
CA ASN A 105 -15.66 -3.87 6.51
C ASN A 105 -16.19 -4.40 7.86
N GLN A 106 -16.22 -5.73 8.01
CA GLN A 106 -16.67 -6.34 9.27
C GLN A 106 -15.55 -6.53 10.29
N ASN A 107 -14.28 -6.45 9.87
CA ASN A 107 -13.10 -6.70 10.71
C ASN A 107 -11.79 -6.11 10.10
N GLY A 108 -11.82 -5.29 9.04
CA GLY A 108 -10.63 -4.96 8.27
C GLY A 108 -10.47 -3.47 7.96
N ASP A 109 -9.52 -2.80 8.61
CA ASP A 109 -9.25 -1.38 8.39
C ASP A 109 -8.53 -1.10 7.08
N ILE A 110 -8.01 -2.12 6.38
CA ILE A 110 -7.39 -2.01 5.06
C ILE A 110 -8.37 -2.44 3.99
N PHE A 111 -8.48 -1.68 2.90
CA PHE A 111 -9.11 -2.13 1.66
C PHE A 111 -8.06 -2.38 0.58
N ILE A 112 -8.37 -3.34 -0.31
CA ILE A 112 -7.59 -3.66 -1.50
C ILE A 112 -8.59 -3.78 -2.65
N ALA A 113 -8.58 -2.81 -3.55
CA ALA A 113 -9.48 -2.71 -4.68
C ALA A 113 -8.73 -3.02 -5.97
N LYS A 114 -9.31 -3.88 -6.81
CA LYS A 114 -8.90 -4.05 -8.21
C LYS A 114 -10.00 -3.51 -9.10
N LEU A 115 -9.69 -2.53 -9.93
CA LEU A 115 -10.60 -1.93 -10.90
C LEU A 115 -10.31 -2.47 -12.30
N LYS A 116 -11.37 -2.57 -13.11
CA LYS A 116 -11.23 -2.82 -14.54
C LYS A 116 -10.36 -1.73 -15.20
N PRO A 117 -9.70 -2.03 -16.35
CA PRO A 117 -8.82 -1.05 -17.01
C PRO A 117 -9.50 0.25 -17.45
N ASP A 118 -10.82 0.23 -17.62
CA ASP A 118 -11.64 1.39 -17.97
C ASP A 118 -12.19 2.14 -16.74
N GLY A 119 -11.88 1.67 -15.52
CA GLY A 119 -12.37 2.26 -14.28
C GLY A 119 -13.87 2.07 -14.02
N SER A 120 -14.58 1.29 -14.83
CA SER A 120 -16.05 1.21 -14.80
C SER A 120 -16.62 0.43 -13.61
N ALA A 121 -15.84 -0.50 -13.04
CA ALA A 121 -16.25 -1.32 -11.91
C ALA A 121 -15.04 -1.94 -11.20
N PHE A 122 -15.27 -2.42 -9.97
CA PHE A 122 -14.35 -3.34 -9.31
C PHE A 122 -14.42 -4.72 -9.96
N GLU A 123 -13.26 -5.32 -10.19
CA GLU A 123 -13.14 -6.77 -10.33
C GLU A 123 -13.22 -7.44 -8.97
N TYR A 124 -12.59 -6.84 -7.95
CA TYR A 124 -12.82 -7.20 -6.55
C TYR A 124 -12.54 -6.03 -5.59
N LEU A 125 -13.11 -6.15 -4.40
CA LEU A 125 -12.77 -5.37 -3.22
C LEU A 125 -12.57 -6.36 -2.07
N TYR A 126 -11.44 -6.25 -1.38
CA TYR A 126 -11.06 -7.14 -0.27
C TYR A 126 -10.70 -6.30 0.95
N PHE A 127 -11.24 -6.65 2.11
CA PHE A 127 -10.90 -6.02 3.38
C PHE A 127 -9.95 -6.90 4.19
N LEU A 128 -8.89 -6.31 4.73
CA LEU A 128 -7.86 -6.98 5.50
C LEU A 128 -7.63 -6.26 6.83
N GLY A 129 -7.60 -7.00 7.93
CA GLY A 129 -7.33 -6.45 9.25
C GLY A 129 -7.91 -7.29 10.37
N GLY A 130 -7.68 -6.86 11.60
CA GLY A 130 -8.17 -7.49 12.83
C GLY A 130 -8.84 -6.48 13.77
N SER A 131 -8.72 -6.73 15.07
CA SER A 131 -9.39 -5.95 16.10
C SER A 131 -8.75 -4.58 16.41
N GLY A 132 -7.50 -4.36 15.99
CA GLY A 132 -6.75 -3.12 16.14
C GLY A 132 -6.69 -2.31 14.85
N SER A 133 -5.98 -1.18 14.89
CA SER A 133 -5.82 -0.34 13.70
C SER A 133 -4.84 -0.93 12.69
N ASP A 134 -5.26 -1.02 11.43
CA ASP A 134 -4.45 -1.58 10.35
C ASP A 134 -4.29 -0.59 9.18
N TYR A 135 -3.05 -0.47 8.72
CA TYR A 135 -2.67 0.52 7.71
C TYR A 135 -1.90 -0.10 6.56
N ALA A 136 -2.41 0.05 5.33
CA ALA A 136 -1.68 -0.29 4.12
C ALA A 136 -0.93 0.94 3.59
N THR A 137 0.35 0.76 3.28
CA THR A 137 1.25 1.85 2.86
C THR A 137 1.78 1.67 1.45
N ALA A 138 1.85 0.42 0.95
CA ALA A 138 2.29 0.11 -0.40
C ALA A 138 1.58 -1.13 -0.98
N ILE A 139 1.43 -1.14 -2.30
CA ILE A 139 0.90 -2.24 -3.10
C ILE A 139 1.78 -2.49 -4.33
N ALA A 140 1.97 -3.76 -4.67
CA ALA A 140 2.59 -4.21 -5.92
C ALA A 140 1.76 -5.34 -6.53
N VAL A 141 1.91 -5.58 -7.83
CA VAL A 141 1.21 -6.65 -8.54
C VAL A 141 2.19 -7.46 -9.39
N ASP A 142 2.08 -8.79 -9.35
CA ASP A 142 2.90 -9.66 -10.20
C ASP A 142 2.25 -9.93 -11.57
N SER A 143 2.98 -10.60 -12.45
CA SER A 143 2.49 -10.95 -13.79
C SER A 143 1.32 -11.93 -13.80
N ALA A 144 1.04 -12.61 -12.68
CA ALA A 144 -0.13 -13.48 -12.53
C ALA A 144 -1.37 -12.71 -12.03
N GLY A 145 -1.22 -11.42 -11.73
CA GLY A 145 -2.30 -10.56 -11.21
C GLY A 145 -2.49 -10.65 -9.70
N SER A 146 -1.58 -11.31 -8.97
CA SER A 146 -1.61 -11.35 -7.51
C SER A 146 -1.17 -10.01 -6.93
N ALA A 147 -2.00 -9.44 -6.05
CA ALA A 147 -1.67 -8.22 -5.32
C ALA A 147 -0.86 -8.54 -4.06
N TYR A 148 0.19 -7.77 -3.83
CA TYR A 148 1.03 -7.80 -2.64
C TYR A 148 0.82 -6.49 -1.91
N VAL A 149 0.54 -6.53 -0.62
CA VAL A 149 0.26 -5.35 0.20
C VAL A 149 1.11 -5.42 1.45
N THR A 150 1.63 -4.27 1.87
CA THR A 150 2.37 -4.13 3.12
C THR A 150 1.90 -2.89 3.87
N GLY A 151 2.36 -2.77 5.11
CA GLY A 151 2.11 -1.65 5.98
C GLY A 151 2.34 -2.05 7.42
N TYR A 152 1.48 -1.60 8.32
CA TYR A 152 1.60 -1.91 9.74
C TYR A 152 0.23 -2.12 10.40
N THR A 153 0.24 -2.91 11.46
CA THR A 153 -0.96 -3.39 12.15
C THR A 153 -0.76 -3.36 13.66
N ALA A 154 -1.75 -2.84 14.39
CA ALA A 154 -1.85 -2.97 15.84
C ALA A 154 -2.75 -4.16 16.27
N SER A 155 -3.27 -4.91 15.29
CA SER A 155 -4.10 -6.08 15.51
C SER A 155 -3.25 -7.27 15.93
N LYS A 156 -3.60 -7.92 17.03
CA LYS A 156 -2.95 -9.18 17.46
C LYS A 156 -3.55 -10.40 16.75
N ASP A 157 -4.74 -10.22 16.23
CA ASP A 157 -5.57 -11.17 15.49
C ASP A 157 -5.61 -10.84 13.99
N PHE A 158 -4.60 -10.15 13.47
CA PHE A 158 -4.47 -9.91 12.03
C PHE A 158 -4.56 -11.23 11.25
N PRO A 159 -5.27 -11.29 10.11
CA PRO A 159 -5.43 -12.51 9.35
C PRO A 159 -4.08 -13.07 8.88
N LEU A 160 -3.75 -14.27 9.37
CA LEU A 160 -2.53 -15.00 9.01
C LEU A 160 -2.85 -16.26 8.22
N THR A 161 -1.85 -16.74 7.47
CA THR A 161 -1.87 -18.06 6.83
C THR A 161 -0.84 -18.98 7.49
N ALA A 162 -1.07 -20.29 7.43
CA ALA A 162 -0.11 -21.27 7.93
C ALA A 162 1.19 -21.28 7.09
N GLY A 163 2.30 -21.65 7.70
CA GLY A 163 3.58 -21.86 7.00
C GLY A 163 4.38 -20.59 6.67
N VAL A 164 4.02 -19.44 7.25
CA VAL A 164 4.73 -18.17 7.06
C VAL A 164 5.86 -17.94 8.07
N PHE A 165 6.83 -17.09 7.73
CA PHE A 165 7.99 -16.80 8.58
C PHE A 165 7.64 -16.08 9.90
N GLY A 166 6.56 -15.29 9.94
CA GLY A 166 6.16 -14.44 11.08
C GLY A 166 4.73 -14.73 11.52
N GLY A 167 4.54 -15.83 12.26
CA GLY A 167 3.23 -16.35 12.64
C GLY A 167 2.56 -15.75 13.89
N LYS A 168 3.10 -14.65 14.46
CA LYS A 168 2.49 -13.98 15.61
C LYS A 168 2.89 -12.51 15.69
N TYR A 169 2.02 -11.70 16.28
CA TYR A 169 2.32 -10.34 16.74
C TYR A 169 3.45 -10.39 17.78
N ARG A 170 4.42 -9.50 17.67
CA ARG A 170 5.70 -9.58 18.38
C ARG A 170 5.89 -8.49 19.43
N GLY A 171 5.22 -7.33 19.33
CA GLY A 171 5.28 -6.32 20.38
C GLY A 171 4.96 -4.91 19.93
N GLY A 172 5.39 -3.93 20.73
CA GLY A 172 5.23 -2.51 20.41
C GLY A 172 3.78 -2.02 20.19
N TYR A 173 3.68 -0.85 19.55
CA TYR A 173 2.41 -0.25 19.14
C TYR A 173 1.85 -0.85 17.84
N SER A 174 2.72 -1.35 16.98
CA SER A 174 2.36 -2.00 15.73
C SER A 174 3.52 -2.82 15.18
N ASP A 175 3.20 -3.91 14.50
CA ASP A 175 4.16 -4.66 13.68
C ASP A 175 3.96 -4.32 12.20
N ALA A 176 5.03 -4.42 11.40
CA ALA A 176 4.86 -4.42 9.96
C ALA A 176 4.17 -5.72 9.52
N PHE A 177 3.53 -5.72 8.35
CA PHE A 177 2.98 -6.95 7.77
C PHE A 177 3.27 -7.04 6.27
N VAL A 178 3.16 -8.25 5.74
CA VAL A 178 3.08 -8.51 4.30
C VAL A 178 1.92 -9.46 4.03
N ALA A 179 1.16 -9.17 2.98
CA ALA A 179 0.06 -10.02 2.52
C ALA A 179 0.12 -10.16 1.00
N LYS A 180 -0.16 -11.37 0.50
CA LYS A 180 -0.35 -11.67 -0.91
C LYS A 180 -1.76 -12.19 -1.12
N LEU A 181 -2.52 -11.56 -2.00
CA LEU A 181 -3.86 -11.97 -2.38
C LEU A 181 -3.81 -12.86 -3.62
N LYS A 182 -4.80 -13.75 -3.72
CA LYS A 182 -5.08 -14.48 -4.96
C LYS A 182 -5.48 -13.48 -6.06
N PRO A 183 -5.16 -13.75 -7.34
CA PRO A 183 -5.46 -12.81 -8.43
C PRO A 183 -6.95 -12.47 -8.61
N ASP A 184 -7.84 -13.35 -8.14
CA ASP A 184 -9.29 -13.18 -8.18
C ASP A 184 -9.86 -12.50 -6.93
N GLY A 185 -9.02 -12.15 -5.94
CA GLY A 185 -9.44 -11.55 -4.67
C GLY A 185 -10.21 -12.52 -3.76
N SER A 186 -10.24 -13.82 -4.04
CA SER A 186 -11.01 -14.81 -3.25
C SER A 186 -10.40 -15.12 -1.87
N GLY A 187 -9.21 -14.60 -1.58
CA GLY A 187 -8.54 -14.78 -0.29
C GLY A 187 -7.04 -14.55 -0.36
N LEU A 188 -6.37 -14.84 0.76
CA LEU A 188 -4.92 -14.74 0.89
C LEU A 188 -4.23 -15.99 0.33
N VAL A 189 -3.11 -15.77 -0.36
CA VAL A 189 -2.08 -16.80 -0.62
C VAL A 189 -1.22 -16.93 0.62
N TYR A 190 -0.73 -15.81 1.15
CA TYR A 190 -0.11 -15.75 2.46
C TYR A 190 -0.31 -14.38 3.13
N ALA A 191 -0.20 -14.35 4.45
CA ALA A 191 -0.03 -13.13 5.24
C ALA A 191 0.80 -13.41 6.49
N SER A 192 1.68 -12.47 6.83
CA SER A 192 2.67 -12.60 7.91
C SER A 192 2.94 -11.25 8.56
N TYR A 193 3.19 -11.26 9.88
CA TYR A 193 3.85 -10.13 10.54
C TYR A 193 5.34 -10.09 10.18
N LEU A 194 5.94 -8.91 10.30
CA LEU A 194 7.37 -8.63 10.20
C LEU A 194 7.72 -7.59 11.26
N GLY A 195 8.59 -7.94 12.19
CA GLY A 195 8.91 -7.05 13.31
C GLY A 195 9.60 -7.77 14.46
N GLY A 196 9.68 -7.07 15.57
CA GLY A 196 10.30 -7.43 16.83
C GLY A 196 9.46 -7.00 18.03
N ASP A 197 10.07 -6.67 19.16
CA ASP A 197 9.35 -6.38 20.41
C ASP A 197 8.88 -4.93 20.58
N ASP A 198 9.29 -4.03 19.68
CA ASP A 198 8.83 -2.63 19.61
C ASP A 198 8.16 -2.36 18.25
N THR A 199 8.06 -1.10 17.86
CA THR A 199 7.26 -0.61 16.75
C THR A 199 7.99 -0.81 15.43
N ASP A 200 7.32 -1.49 14.51
CA ASP A 200 7.82 -1.80 13.18
C ASP A 200 6.81 -1.38 12.13
N ARG A 201 7.28 -0.73 11.06
CA ARG A 201 6.41 -0.27 9.97
C ARG A 201 7.06 -0.44 8.62
N ALA A 202 6.36 -1.08 7.69
CA ALA A 202 6.77 -1.12 6.30
C ALA A 202 6.15 0.05 5.52
N TYR A 203 6.93 0.66 4.63
CA TYR A 203 6.50 1.79 3.79
C TYR A 203 6.72 1.55 2.30
N GLY A 204 7.76 0.78 1.94
CA GLY A 204 8.07 0.46 0.55
C GLY A 204 7.96 -1.04 0.29
N LEU A 205 7.44 -1.38 -0.90
CA LEU A 205 7.23 -2.75 -1.37
C LEU A 205 7.60 -2.86 -2.85
N ALA A 206 8.30 -3.92 -3.19
CA ALA A 206 8.53 -4.32 -4.58
C ALA A 206 8.56 -5.85 -4.69
N VAL A 207 8.25 -6.37 -5.87
CA VAL A 207 8.19 -7.81 -6.14
C VAL A 207 9.02 -8.09 -7.38
N ASP A 208 9.93 -9.06 -7.31
CA ASP A 208 10.72 -9.47 -8.48
C ASP A 208 9.96 -10.47 -9.37
N ARG A 209 10.53 -10.80 -10.54
CA ARG A 209 9.91 -11.74 -11.49
C ARG A 209 9.75 -13.16 -10.96
N SER A 210 10.46 -13.53 -9.90
CA SER A 210 10.31 -14.82 -9.23
C SER A 210 9.18 -14.82 -8.19
N GLY A 211 8.59 -13.66 -7.92
CA GLY A 211 7.60 -13.46 -6.87
C GLY A 211 8.20 -13.18 -5.50
N SER A 212 9.53 -13.04 -5.38
CA SER A 212 10.15 -12.69 -4.10
C SER A 212 9.80 -11.24 -3.75
N VAL A 213 9.46 -11.02 -2.48
CA VAL A 213 9.02 -9.71 -1.99
C VAL A 213 10.18 -8.99 -1.34
N TYR A 214 10.32 -7.71 -1.63
CA TYR A 214 11.28 -6.82 -0.99
C TYR A 214 10.51 -5.74 -0.25
N LEU A 215 10.93 -5.46 0.99
CA LEU A 215 10.31 -4.49 1.87
C LEU A 215 11.36 -3.54 2.43
N THR A 216 10.95 -2.29 2.64
CA THR A 216 11.68 -1.32 3.44
C THR A 216 10.73 -0.52 4.32
N GLY A 217 11.26 0.05 5.39
CA GLY A 217 10.47 0.68 6.44
C GLY A 217 11.33 1.25 7.55
N GLU A 218 10.73 1.36 8.74
CA GLU A 218 11.42 1.68 9.99
C GLU A 218 11.19 0.56 11.01
N THR A 219 12.17 0.35 11.87
CA THR A 219 12.09 -0.54 13.03
C THR A 219 12.68 0.17 14.25
N ARG A 220 12.01 0.04 15.40
CA ARG A 220 12.56 0.40 16.73
C ARG A 220 13.01 -0.83 17.52
N SER A 221 12.86 -2.00 16.91
CA SER A 221 13.02 -3.28 17.56
C SER A 221 14.48 -3.73 17.51
N ALA A 222 15.13 -3.81 18.68
CA ALA A 222 16.50 -4.35 18.76
C ALA A 222 16.59 -5.83 18.34
N ASN A 223 15.48 -6.56 18.42
CA ASN A 223 15.36 -7.97 18.04
C ASN A 223 14.67 -8.18 16.67
N PHE A 224 14.63 -7.15 15.81
CA PHE A 224 14.11 -7.26 14.44
C PHE A 224 14.82 -8.40 13.68
N PRO A 225 14.13 -9.17 12.81
CA PRO A 225 14.76 -10.26 12.08
C PRO A 225 15.91 -9.76 11.21
N VAL A 226 17.09 -10.35 11.39
CA VAL A 226 18.28 -10.09 10.56
C VAL A 226 18.84 -11.41 10.05
N THR A 227 19.33 -11.42 8.81
CA THR A 227 20.01 -12.60 8.27
C THR A 227 21.45 -12.67 8.75
N ALA A 228 22.01 -13.89 8.76
CA ALA A 228 23.44 -14.06 9.01
C ALA A 228 24.27 -13.22 8.01
N ASN A 229 25.32 -12.58 8.50
CA ASN A 229 26.22 -11.70 7.72
C ASN A 229 25.54 -10.46 7.11
N ALA A 230 24.43 -9.99 7.70
CA ALA A 230 23.87 -8.70 7.35
C ALA A 230 24.93 -7.58 7.46
N PRO A 231 25.00 -6.63 6.50
CA PRO A 231 25.93 -5.50 6.57
C PRO A 231 25.81 -4.70 7.87
N GLN A 232 24.60 -4.54 8.39
CA GLN A 232 24.33 -4.02 9.72
C GLN A 232 23.40 -5.00 10.44
N SER A 233 23.93 -5.67 11.46
CA SER A 233 23.23 -6.73 12.20
C SER A 233 22.69 -6.28 13.56
N GLN A 234 22.87 -5.00 13.92
CA GLN A 234 22.43 -4.45 15.20
C GLN A 234 21.67 -3.15 14.96
N HIS A 235 20.57 -3.01 15.69
CA HIS A 235 19.81 -1.77 15.79
C HIS A 235 20.65 -0.69 16.48
N SER A 236 20.56 0.54 15.98
CA SER A 236 21.26 1.70 16.51
C SER A 236 20.35 2.94 16.50
N GLY A 237 20.53 3.83 17.48
CA GLY A 237 19.72 5.03 17.60
C GLY A 237 18.27 4.79 18.05
N ASP A 238 17.37 5.67 17.61
CA ASP A 238 15.95 5.67 17.99
C ASP A 238 15.10 4.78 17.07
N SER A 239 15.50 4.66 15.79
CA SER A 239 14.88 3.78 14.80
C SER A 239 15.82 3.61 13.63
N ASP A 240 16.00 2.39 13.16
CA ASP A 240 16.73 2.11 11.92
C ASP A 240 15.76 1.90 10.76
N ALA A 241 16.18 2.25 9.54
CA ALA A 241 15.52 1.71 8.36
C ALA A 241 15.86 0.22 8.23
N PHE A 242 15.01 -0.57 7.58
CA PHE A 242 15.33 -1.95 7.25
C PHE A 242 15.26 -2.23 5.75
N ALA A 243 15.96 -3.26 5.31
CA ALA A 243 15.78 -3.87 4.00
C ALA A 243 15.57 -5.37 4.19
N VAL A 244 14.43 -5.89 3.71
CA VAL A 244 14.03 -7.30 3.87
C VAL A 244 13.68 -7.89 2.51
N LYS A 245 14.12 -9.12 2.25
CA LYS A 245 13.68 -9.97 1.12
C LYS A 245 13.03 -11.23 1.65
N ILE A 246 11.85 -11.55 1.16
CA ILE A 246 11.03 -12.71 1.54
C ILE A 246 10.85 -13.62 0.32
N SER A 247 10.83 -14.93 0.55
CA SER A 247 10.57 -15.93 -0.49
C SER A 247 9.18 -15.76 -1.13
N ALA A 248 9.02 -16.24 -2.36
CA ALA A 248 7.78 -16.07 -3.13
C ALA A 248 6.54 -16.75 -2.53
N ASP A 249 6.75 -17.75 -1.68
CA ASP A 249 5.72 -18.46 -0.92
C ASP A 249 5.47 -17.86 0.48
N GLY A 250 6.24 -16.84 0.87
CA GLY A 250 6.13 -16.19 2.18
C GLY A 250 6.65 -17.03 3.36
N SER A 251 7.37 -18.13 3.11
CA SER A 251 7.82 -19.05 4.16
C SER A 251 9.11 -18.63 4.86
N GLU A 252 9.97 -17.83 4.23
CA GLU A 252 11.29 -17.47 4.78
C GLU A 252 11.72 -16.02 4.47
N ILE A 253 12.47 -15.42 5.41
CA ILE A 253 13.25 -14.21 5.17
C ILE A 253 14.61 -14.63 4.60
N ARG A 254 14.88 -14.26 3.34
CA ARG A 254 16.11 -14.59 2.61
C ARG A 254 17.23 -13.57 2.79
N TYR A 255 16.88 -12.33 3.10
CA TYR A 255 17.81 -11.25 3.39
C TYR A 255 17.13 -10.29 4.36
N ALA A 256 17.84 -9.85 5.38
CA ALA A 256 17.39 -8.79 6.26
C ALA A 256 18.58 -8.09 6.92
N THR A 257 18.59 -6.76 6.86
CA THR A 257 19.60 -5.89 7.48
C THR A 257 18.93 -4.63 8.02
N PHE A 258 19.54 -4.05 9.05
CA PHE A 258 19.32 -2.65 9.40
C PHE A 258 20.04 -1.73 8.40
N ILE A 259 19.61 -0.47 8.33
CA ILE A 259 20.21 0.63 7.59
C ILE A 259 20.02 1.90 8.43
N GLY A 260 21.04 2.31 9.17
CA GLY A 260 20.97 3.57 9.90
C GLY A 260 22.10 3.85 10.85
N GLY A 261 21.99 4.99 11.54
CA GLY A 261 23.05 5.66 12.28
C GLY A 261 22.76 5.71 13.78
N GLN A 262 23.11 6.84 14.42
CA GLN A 262 22.93 7.01 15.87
C GLN A 262 21.58 7.66 16.23
N LYS A 263 20.72 7.95 15.25
CA LYS A 263 19.41 8.61 15.45
C LYS A 263 18.30 7.84 14.73
N GLY A 264 17.40 8.55 14.04
CA GLY A 264 16.23 7.96 13.40
C GLY A 264 16.34 7.93 11.88
N GLU A 265 16.10 6.75 11.31
CA GLU A 265 16.07 6.44 9.88
C GLU A 265 14.75 5.80 9.45
N GLN A 266 14.31 6.10 8.23
CA GLN A 266 13.14 5.51 7.60
C GLN A 266 13.42 5.19 6.13
N GLY A 267 13.23 3.94 5.72
CA GLY A 267 13.12 3.57 4.32
C GLY A 267 11.70 3.83 3.84
N GLN A 268 11.51 4.78 2.92
CA GLN A 268 10.17 5.25 2.51
C GLN A 268 9.73 4.72 1.14
N ALA A 269 10.68 4.44 0.25
CA ALA A 269 10.40 3.94 -1.09
C ALA A 269 11.42 2.90 -1.51
N LEU A 270 11.00 1.99 -2.37
CA LEU A 270 11.78 0.85 -2.84
C LEU A 270 11.53 0.62 -4.32
N ALA A 271 12.60 0.44 -5.09
CA ALA A 271 12.53 0.04 -6.48
C ALA A 271 13.50 -1.12 -6.74
N LEU A 272 13.18 -1.94 -7.74
CA LEU A 272 14.04 -3.00 -8.24
C LEU A 272 14.45 -2.69 -9.68
N ASP A 273 15.70 -3.01 -10.05
CA ASP A 273 16.08 -3.06 -11.46
C ASP A 273 15.70 -4.40 -12.11
N LEU A 274 16.05 -4.55 -13.39
CA LEU A 274 15.74 -5.76 -14.15
C LEU A 274 16.51 -6.99 -13.67
N GLN A 275 17.59 -6.81 -12.89
CA GLN A 275 18.38 -7.88 -12.29
C GLN A 275 17.89 -8.24 -10.88
N GLY A 276 16.95 -7.47 -10.33
CA GLY A 276 16.41 -7.66 -8.98
C GLY A 276 17.26 -6.99 -7.89
N GLN A 277 18.16 -6.08 -8.25
CA GLN A 277 18.87 -5.25 -7.28
C GLN A 277 17.90 -4.22 -6.69
N ALA A 278 17.93 -4.09 -5.36
CA ALA A 278 17.07 -3.17 -4.64
C ALA A 278 17.73 -1.79 -4.44
N TYR A 279 16.92 -0.74 -4.62
CA TYR A 279 17.27 0.66 -4.38
C TYR A 279 16.26 1.24 -3.39
N ILE A 280 16.76 1.76 -2.27
CA ILE A 280 15.94 2.30 -1.18
C ILE A 280 16.15 3.81 -1.09
N ALA A 281 15.06 4.56 -1.00
CA ALA A 281 15.07 5.98 -0.69
C ALA A 281 14.37 6.22 0.65
N GLY A 282 14.83 7.21 1.41
CA GLY A 282 14.41 7.38 2.79
C GLY A 282 14.81 8.71 3.40
N LYS A 283 14.61 8.81 4.72
CA LYS A 283 14.99 9.96 5.54
C LYS A 283 15.91 9.52 6.66
N THR A 284 16.84 10.38 7.04
CA THR A 284 17.71 10.20 8.21
C THR A 284 17.82 11.51 8.97
N THR A 285 17.93 11.41 10.28
CA THR A 285 18.30 12.52 11.17
C THR A 285 19.73 12.38 11.72
N SER A 286 20.39 11.26 11.41
CA SER A 286 21.80 11.02 11.73
C SER A 286 22.71 11.91 10.89
N SER A 287 23.82 12.33 11.48
CA SER A 287 24.88 13.06 10.77
C SER A 287 25.83 12.14 9.99
N GLU A 288 25.86 10.85 10.37
CA GLU A 288 26.73 9.84 9.79
C GLU A 288 25.92 8.56 9.60
N MET A 289 26.15 7.87 8.47
CA MET A 289 25.56 6.57 8.18
C MET A 289 26.71 5.56 8.04
N PRO A 290 26.66 4.40 8.71
CA PRO A 290 27.64 3.33 8.54
C PRO A 290 27.40 2.63 7.20
N MET A 291 27.64 3.34 6.09
CA MET A 291 27.64 2.71 4.78
C MET A 291 29.04 2.15 4.50
N ALA A 292 29.09 0.88 4.10
CA ALA A 292 30.28 0.34 3.46
C ALA A 292 30.60 1.22 2.23
N ALA A 293 31.89 1.52 2.01
CA ALA A 293 32.31 2.19 0.78
C ALA A 293 31.78 1.40 -0.43
N PRO A 294 31.33 2.07 -1.51
CA PRO A 294 30.94 1.36 -2.72
C PRO A 294 32.15 0.54 -3.20
N THR A 295 31.99 -0.78 -3.24
CA THR A 295 32.96 -1.71 -3.80
C THR A 295 32.94 -1.68 -5.32
#